data_AF-A0A662CG94-F1
#
_entry.id   AF-A0A662CG94-F1
#
_cell.length_a   1.000
_cell.length_b   1.000
_cell.length_c   1.000
_cell.angle_alpha   90.00
_cell.angle_beta   90.00
_cell.angle_gamma   90.00
#
_symmetry.space_group_name_H-M   'P 1'
#
loop_
_entity.id
_entity.type
_entity.pdbx_description
1 polymer ?
#
loop_
_entity_poly.entity_id
_entity_poly.type
_entity_poly.pdbx_seq_one_letter_code
_entity_poly.pdbx_strand_id
1 'polypeptide(L)' 'MRKVMALALVLVFCSCFPGVLKAQDSAQGLYQRALEAWQGVEDYTCVMESYNRLGDKEEYKTYEYWYLKPGYIRMKEE' A
#
# COMPACT_ATOMS: atom_id res chain seq x y z
N MET A 1 -28.30 15.71 -34.67
CA MET A 1 -27.94 14.39 -34.10
C MET A 1 -26.46 14.28 -33.72
N ARG A 2 -25.50 14.57 -34.63
CA ARG A 2 -24.04 14.44 -34.37
C ARG A 2 -23.52 15.26 -33.16
N LYS A 3 -24.04 16.47 -32.94
CA LYS A 3 -23.67 17.34 -31.80
C LYS A 3 -24.22 16.85 -30.44
N VAL A 4 -25.36 16.15 -30.43
CA VAL A 4 -26.00 15.62 -29.22
C VAL A 4 -25.28 14.36 -28.74
N MET A 5 -24.83 13.54 -29.68
CA MET A 5 -24.06 12.32 -29.42
C MET A 5 -22.67 12.62 -28.83
N ALA A 6 -22.02 13.70 -29.31
CA ALA A 6 -20.75 14.17 -28.75
C ALA A 6 -20.91 14.70 -27.32
N LEU A 7 -22.00 15.41 -27.02
CA LEU A 7 -22.28 15.92 -25.67
C LEU A 7 -22.55 14.80 -24.66
N ALA A 8 -23.27 13.76 -25.09
CA ALA A 8 -23.55 12.58 -24.27
C ALA A 8 -22.27 11.78 -23.94
N LEU A 9 -21.34 11.66 -24.90
CA LEU A 9 -20.05 11.00 -24.70
C LEU A 9 -19.15 11.73 -23.69
N VAL A 10 -19.15 13.07 -23.71
CA VAL A 10 -18.41 13.89 -22.73
C VAL A 10 -19.01 13.78 -21.33
N LEU A 11 -20.34 13.76 -21.21
CA LEU A 11 -21.04 13.60 -19.92
C LEU A 11 -20.82 12.22 -19.29
N VAL A 12 -20.80 11.16 -20.11
CA VAL A 12 -20.48 9.78 -19.66
C VAL A 12 -19.00 9.63 -19.29
N PHE A 13 -18.10 10.34 -19.99
CA PHE A 13 -16.70 10.38 -19.59
C PHE A 13 -16.58 11.04 -18.21
N CYS A 14 -17.18 12.21 -17.98
CA CYS A 14 -17.11 12.96 -16.73
C CYS A 14 -17.72 12.26 -15.51
N SER A 15 -18.67 11.33 -15.65
CA SER A 15 -19.32 10.66 -14.51
C SER A 15 -18.52 9.50 -13.91
N CYS A 16 -17.49 8.99 -14.62
CA CYS A 16 -16.63 7.90 -14.13
C CYS A 16 -15.37 8.38 -13.37
N PHE A 17 -14.96 9.64 -13.53
CA PHE A 17 -13.77 10.21 -12.86
C PHE A 17 -13.94 10.55 -11.37
N PRO A 18 -15.12 10.93 -10.84
CA PRO A 18 -15.22 11.37 -9.44
C PRO A 18 -14.87 10.27 -8.43
N GLY A 19 -15.20 9.01 -8.75
CA GLY A 19 -14.87 7.86 -7.91
C GLY A 19 -13.37 7.57 -7.90
N VAL A 20 -12.70 7.69 -9.06
CA VAL A 20 -11.26 7.50 -9.19
C VAL A 20 -10.49 8.58 -8.41
N LEU A 21 -10.91 9.84 -8.51
CA LEU A 21 -10.31 10.94 -7.77
C LEU A 21 -10.46 10.76 -6.25
N LYS A 22 -11.65 10.39 -5.77
CA LYS A 22 -11.85 10.09 -4.34
C LYS A 22 -11.00 8.91 -3.85
N ALA A 23 -10.89 7.84 -4.63
CA ALA A 23 -10.05 6.71 -4.29
C ALA A 23 -8.57 7.12 -4.22
N GLN A 24 -8.11 7.92 -5.17
CA GLN A 24 -6.75 8.46 -5.20
C GLN A 24 -6.45 9.37 -4.01
N ASP A 25 -7.35 10.31 -3.67
CA ASP A 25 -7.19 11.18 -2.51
C ASP A 25 -7.12 10.38 -1.19
N SER A 26 -7.96 9.33 -1.07
CA SER A 26 -7.94 8.46 0.10
C SER A 26 -6.65 7.65 0.23
N ALA A 27 -6.12 7.14 -0.88
CA ALA A 27 -4.86 6.41 -0.93
C ALA A 27 -3.68 7.35 -0.61
N GLN A 28 -3.68 8.56 -1.15
CA GLN A 28 -2.66 9.57 -0.87
C GLN A 28 -2.63 9.95 0.61
N GLY A 29 -3.81 10.15 1.23
CA GLY A 29 -3.92 10.45 2.67
C GLY A 29 -3.48 9.28 3.57
N LEU A 30 -3.63 8.03 3.12
CA LEU A 30 -3.08 6.86 3.82
C LEU A 30 -1.56 6.81 3.71
N TYR A 31 -1.02 7.00 2.51
CA TYR A 31 0.43 7.00 2.29
C TYR A 31 1.13 8.10 3.09
N GLN A 32 0.59 9.31 3.10
CA GLN A 32 1.15 10.44 3.83
C GLN A 32 1.24 10.15 5.35
N ARG A 33 0.17 9.61 5.94
CA ARG A 33 0.16 9.25 7.37
C ARG A 33 1.15 8.13 7.69
N ALA A 34 1.27 7.13 6.83
CA ALA A 34 2.26 6.07 6.99
C ALA A 34 3.69 6.61 6.91
N LEU A 35 3.95 7.54 5.98
CA LEU A 35 5.24 8.20 5.83
C LEU A 35 5.60 9.04 7.07
N GLU A 36 4.66 9.84 7.57
CA GLU A 36 4.86 10.65 8.78
C GLU A 36 5.15 9.79 10.01
N ALA A 37 4.41 8.68 10.19
CA ALA A 37 4.69 7.72 11.25
C ALA A 37 6.08 7.08 11.09
N TRP A 38 6.44 6.70 9.86
CA TRP A 38 7.74 6.10 9.56
C TRP A 38 8.92 7.06 9.77
N GLN A 39 8.74 8.34 9.47
CA GLN A 39 9.79 9.36 9.63
C GLN A 39 10.28 9.45 11.08
N GLY A 40 9.44 9.19 12.07
CA GLY A 40 9.84 9.22 13.49
C GLY A 40 10.57 7.96 13.99
N VAL A 41 10.62 6.87 13.22
CA VAL A 41 11.19 5.59 13.65
C VAL A 41 12.67 5.51 13.25
N GLU A 42 13.60 5.66 14.18
CA GLU A 42 15.04 5.55 13.89
C GLU A 42 15.53 4.10 13.88
N ASP A 43 15.06 3.31 14.84
CA ASP A 43 15.30 1.88 14.96
C ASP A 43 14.09 1.18 15.59
N TYR A 44 14.04 -0.15 15.47
CA TYR A 44 13.13 -0.98 16.25
C TYR A 44 13.59 -2.44 16.26
N THR A 45 13.06 -3.19 17.22
CA THR A 45 13.16 -4.65 17.26
C THR A 45 11.77 -5.25 17.42
N CYS A 46 11.55 -6.43 16.84
CA CYS A 46 10.31 -7.18 17.03
C CYS A 46 10.54 -8.69 16.85
N VAL A 47 9.55 -9.48 17.29
CA VAL A 47 9.37 -10.87 16.84
C VAL A 47 8.46 -10.81 15.62
N MET A 48 8.93 -11.32 14.48
CA MET A 48 8.22 -11.31 13.21
C MET A 48 7.80 -12.73 12.84
N GLU A 49 6.50 -12.93 12.66
CA GLU A 49 5.93 -14.17 12.13
C GLU A 49 5.68 -14.02 10.63
N SER A 50 6.17 -14.97 9.84
CA SER A 50 6.01 -15.02 8.39
C SER A 50 5.25 -16.29 7.99
N TYR A 51 4.18 -16.11 7.22
CA TYR A 51 3.44 -17.19 6.58
C TYR A 51 3.46 -17.01 5.07
N ASN A 52 4.02 -17.99 4.36
CA ASN A 52 4.08 -18.03 2.91
C ASN A 52 3.28 -19.22 2.38
N ARG A 53 2.45 -18.98 1.37
CA ARG A 53 1.68 -20.03 0.67
C ARG A 53 1.92 -19.98 -0.82
N LEU A 54 2.27 -21.13 -1.41
CA LEU A 54 2.42 -21.33 -2.85
C LEU A 54 1.64 -22.57 -3.28
N GLY A 55 0.41 -22.36 -3.77
CA GLY A 55 -0.53 -23.45 -4.05
C GLY A 55 -0.88 -24.19 -2.77
N ASP A 56 -0.49 -25.47 -2.72
CA ASP A 56 -0.66 -26.35 -1.55
C ASP A 56 0.58 -26.39 -0.64
N LYS A 57 1.65 -25.67 -0.97
CA LYS A 57 2.83 -25.56 -0.11
C LYS A 57 2.66 -24.41 0.87
N GLU A 58 2.94 -24.68 2.13
CA GLU A 58 2.90 -23.70 3.21
C GLU A 58 4.26 -23.66 3.93
N GLU A 59 4.68 -22.47 4.32
CA GLU A 59 5.88 -22.24 5.14
C GLU A 59 5.54 -21.23 6.24
N TYR A 60 5.88 -21.59 7.48
CA TYR A 60 5.72 -20.75 8.67
C TYR A 60 7.10 -20.58 9.30
N LYS A 61 7.50 -19.34 9.58
CA LYS A 61 8.76 -19.00 10.23
C LYS A 61 8.58 -17.87 11.22
N THR A 62 9.34 -17.93 12.31
CA THR A 62 9.42 -16.87 13.32
C THR A 62 10.84 -16.33 13.36
N TYR A 63 10.96 -15.01 13.39
CA TYR A 63 12.24 -14.32 13.37
C TYR A 63 12.34 -13.30 14.50
N GLU A 64 13.51 -13.24 15.14
CA GLU A 64 13.95 -12.01 15.79
C GLU A 64 14.38 -11.02 14.69
N TYR A 65 13.75 -9.84 14.66
CA TYR A 65 13.96 -8.81 13.63
C TYR A 65 14.51 -7.53 14.27
N TRP A 66 15.55 -6.96 13.66
CA TRP A 66 16.13 -5.67 14.04
C TRP A 66 16.24 -4.77 12.82
N TYR A 67 15.84 -3.51 13.00
CA TYR A 67 15.95 -2.46 12.00
C TYR A 67 16.66 -1.24 12.58
N LEU A 68 17.50 -0.62 11.75
CA LEU A 68 18.11 0.68 11.97
C LEU A 68 18.13 1.47 10.65
N LYS A 69 17.67 2.73 10.68
CA LYS A 69 17.75 3.63 9.52
C LYS A 69 19.20 3.80 9.03
N PRO A 70 19.41 4.00 7.71
CA PRO A 70 18.41 4.17 6.66
C PRO A 70 17.91 2.85 6.03
N GLY A 71 18.29 1.68 6.55
CA GLY A 71 17.95 0.40 5.93
C GLY A 71 18.77 -0.80 6.40
N TYR A 72 19.48 -0.68 7.52
CA TYR A 72 20.19 -1.80 8.13
C TYR A 72 19.18 -2.75 8.76
N ILE A 73 19.17 -3.99 8.29
CA ILE A 73 18.25 -5.02 8.74
C ILE A 73 19.07 -6.23 9.18
N ARG A 74 18.70 -6.80 10.32
CA ARG A 74 19.13 -8.12 10.74
C ARG A 74 17.90 -8.98 11.01
N MET A 75 17.99 -10.24 10.63
CA MET A 75 16.99 -11.26 10.94
C MET A 75 17.69 -12.52 11.44
N LYS A 76 17.09 -13.18 12.43
CA LYS A 76 17.55 -14.47 12.94
C LYS A 76 16.31 -15.33 13.17
N GLU A 77 16.30 -16.52 12.58
CA GLU A 77 15.25 -17.51 12.81
C GLU A 77 15.37 -18.05 14.26
N GLU A 78 14.24 -18.20 14.95
CA GLU A 78 14.18 -18.79 16.29
C GLU A 78 14.50 -20.30 16.29
#